data_AF-A0AAD9U0J2-F1
#
_entry.id   AF-A0AAD9U0J2-F1
#
_cell.length_a   1.000
_cell.length_b   1.000
_cell.length_c   1.000
_cell.angle_alpha   90.00
_cell.angle_beta   90.00
_cell.angle_gamma   90.00
#
_symmetry.space_group_name_H-M   'P 1'
#
loop_
_entity.id
_entity.type
_entity.pdbx_description
1 polymer ?
#
loop_
_entity_poly.entity_id
_entity_poly.type
_entity_poly.pdbx_seq_one_letter_code
_entity_poly.pdbx_strand_id
1 'polypeptide(L)'
;MVEKHHIQQSVGKDRKIERTSTEVSKTQLTEIIPSMPNLYRCYLMCKDNVFGQKINYSIYLKVFPCPNIIHRQRKITREYRVSIETLFEALENFDQCLEPLQDLDFVIKEVIADFQDTWDTGTLTG
;
A
#
# COMPACT_ATOMS: atom_id res chain seq x y z
N MET A 1 51.26 30.40 -18.07
CA MET A 1 52.02 31.44 -17.34
C MET A 1 51.42 32.78 -17.71
N VAL A 2 50.63 33.40 -16.82
CA VAL A 2 50.71 34.81 -16.39
C VAL A 2 49.66 34.96 -15.28
N GLU A 3 50.18 35.26 -14.11
CA GLU A 3 49.52 35.53 -12.84
C GLU A 3 49.04 36.99 -12.83
N LYS A 4 47.85 37.27 -12.29
CA LYS A 4 47.52 38.61 -11.77
C LYS A 4 46.77 38.48 -10.45
N HIS A 5 47.44 38.93 -9.40
CA HIS A 5 46.94 39.08 -8.05
C HIS A 5 46.22 40.42 -7.83
N HIS A 6 45.39 40.39 -6.79
CA HIS A 6 45.10 41.46 -5.82
C HIS A 6 44.08 42.55 -6.17
N ILE A 7 42.94 42.55 -5.46
CA ILE A 7 42.46 43.68 -4.65
C ILE A 7 41.81 43.13 -3.35
N GLN A 8 42.30 43.60 -2.20
CA GLN A 8 41.73 43.44 -0.86
C GLN A 8 40.56 44.41 -0.61
N GLN A 9 39.60 44.04 0.25
CA GLN A 9 38.90 44.89 1.25
C GLN A 9 37.94 43.99 2.06
N SER A 10 38.34 43.52 3.24
CA SER A 10 38.16 44.10 4.59
C SER A 10 36.71 44.11 5.13
N VAL A 11 36.52 43.22 6.11
CA VAL A 11 35.74 43.39 7.36
C VAL A 11 34.24 43.72 7.23
N GLY A 12 33.43 42.66 7.24
CA GLY A 12 32.01 42.68 7.60
C GLY A 12 31.73 41.53 8.56
N LYS A 13 31.60 41.86 9.84
CA LYS A 13 31.40 40.93 10.96
C LYS A 13 29.93 40.51 10.99
N ASP A 14 29.53 39.59 10.11
CA ASP A 14 28.16 39.09 10.10
C ASP A 14 28.05 37.65 10.60
N ARG A 15 27.15 37.55 11.57
CA ARG A 15 26.88 36.38 12.41
C ARG A 15 26.72 35.14 11.55
N LYS A 16 27.47 34.09 11.92
CA LYS A 16 27.22 32.72 11.50
C LYS A 16 25.82 32.34 12.03
N ILE A 17 24.77 32.66 11.26
CA ILE A 17 23.47 32.04 11.45
C ILE A 17 23.65 30.64 10.90
N GLU A 18 24.07 29.75 11.80
CA GLU A 18 24.01 28.32 11.61
C GLU A 18 22.52 27.97 11.54
N ARG A 19 21.92 28.19 10.36
CA ARG A 19 20.66 27.56 10.03
C ARG A 19 21.00 26.07 9.98
N THR A 20 20.73 25.38 11.08
CA THR A 20 20.52 23.94 11.05
C THR A 20 19.30 23.72 10.17
N SER A 21 19.53 23.74 8.86
CA SER A 21 18.62 23.21 7.88
C SER A 21 18.67 21.72 8.15
N THR A 22 17.76 21.25 9.00
CA THR A 22 17.45 19.84 9.10
C THR A 22 16.89 19.47 7.74
N GLU A 23 17.77 19.18 6.79
CA GLU A 23 17.43 18.38 5.62
C GLU A 23 17.00 17.03 6.18
N VAL A 24 15.72 16.93 6.52
CA VAL A 24 15.06 15.66 6.66
C VAL A 24 15.15 15.03 5.28
N SER A 25 16.12 14.14 5.10
CA SER A 25 16.29 13.37 3.87
C SER A 25 14.94 12.79 3.48
N LYS A 26 14.59 12.85 2.19
CA LYS A 26 13.34 12.25 1.67
C LYS A 26 13.16 10.77 2.08
N THR A 27 14.25 10.10 2.43
CA THR A 27 14.28 8.74 2.98
C THR A 27 13.74 8.62 4.41
N GLN A 28 13.81 9.65 5.26
CA GLN A 28 13.24 9.63 6.61
C GLN A 28 11.72 9.86 6.59
N LEU A 29 11.19 10.54 5.58
CA LEU A 29 9.75 10.80 5.43
C LEU A 29 8.97 9.58 4.90
N THR A 30 9.65 8.64 4.24
CA THR A 30 9.06 7.36 3.81
C THR A 30 8.94 6.34 4.94
N GLU A 31 9.58 6.57 6.10
CA GLU A 31 9.52 5.64 7.25
C GLU A 31 8.27 5.84 8.13
N ILE A 32 7.52 6.94 7.96
CA ILE A 32 6.44 7.31 8.90
C ILE A 32 5.05 7.24 8.24
N ILE A 33 4.96 7.30 6.92
CA ILE A 33 3.68 7.21 6.21
C ILE A 33 3.69 5.93 5.40
N PRO A 34 2.82 4.95 5.71
CA PRO A 34 2.68 3.75 4.91
C PRO A 34 2.37 4.17 3.48
N SER A 35 3.24 3.81 2.53
CA SER A 35 2.91 4.01 1.12
C SER A 35 1.66 3.20 0.81
N MET A 36 0.68 3.82 0.13
CA MET A 36 -0.52 3.13 -0.36
C MET A 36 -0.18 1.72 -0.86
N PRO A 37 -0.95 0.68 -0.47
CA PRO A 37 -0.65 -0.69 -0.83
C PRO A 37 -0.59 -0.79 -2.36
N ASN A 38 0.45 -1.45 -2.88
CA ASN A 38 0.66 -1.55 -4.31
C ASN A 38 -0.30 -2.58 -4.92
N LEU A 39 -1.54 -2.15 -5.16
CA LEU A 39 -2.60 -2.98 -5.75
C LEU A 39 -2.40 -3.21 -7.26
N TYR A 40 -1.39 -2.58 -7.88
CA TYR A 40 -1.10 -2.76 -9.31
C TYR A 40 -0.68 -4.20 -9.61
N ARG A 41 0.06 -4.84 -8.69
CA ARG A 41 0.41 -6.27 -8.82
C ARG A 41 -0.83 -7.16 -8.85
N CYS A 42 -1.78 -6.92 -7.94
CA CYS A 42 -3.06 -7.63 -7.91
C CYS A 42 -3.86 -7.41 -9.21
N TYR A 43 -3.92 -6.17 -9.70
CA TYR A 43 -4.53 -5.84 -10.99
C TYR A 43 -3.92 -6.63 -12.15
N LEU A 44 -2.59 -6.71 -12.27
CA LEU A 44 -1.93 -7.44 -13.34
C LEU A 44 -2.28 -8.93 -13.36
N MET A 45 -2.54 -9.51 -12.20
CA MET A 45 -2.94 -10.92 -12.07
C MET A 45 -4.41 -11.15 -12.44
N CYS A 46 -5.26 -10.14 -12.25
CA CYS A 46 -6.71 -10.27 -12.48
C CYS A 46 -7.18 -9.77 -13.85
N LYS A 47 -6.45 -8.82 -14.48
CA LYS A 47 -6.93 -8.03 -15.64
C LYS A 47 -7.41 -8.86 -16.84
N ASP A 48 -6.85 -10.05 -17.03
CA ASP A 48 -7.14 -10.91 -18.18
C ASP A 48 -8.01 -12.13 -17.81
N ASN A 49 -8.00 -12.58 -16.55
CA ASN A 49 -8.62 -13.85 -16.15
C ASN A 49 -9.85 -13.72 -15.23
N VAL A 50 -9.92 -12.69 -14.38
CA VAL A 50 -10.88 -12.66 -13.26
C VAL A 50 -12.18 -11.93 -13.57
N PHE A 51 -12.19 -11.04 -14.57
CA PHE A 51 -13.38 -10.20 -14.86
C PHE A 51 -14.07 -10.51 -16.18
N GLY A 52 -13.51 -11.40 -17.00
CA GLY A 52 -14.14 -11.84 -18.25
C GLY A 52 -14.11 -10.85 -19.39
N GLN A 53 -13.66 -9.66 -19.08
CA GLN A 53 -13.39 -8.58 -19.97
C GLN A 53 -12.09 -7.94 -19.51
N LYS A 54 -11.39 -7.34 -20.46
CA LYS A 54 -10.21 -6.54 -20.14
C LYS A 54 -10.67 -5.33 -19.32
N ILE A 55 -10.33 -5.31 -18.05
CA ILE A 55 -10.59 -4.16 -17.18
C ILE A 55 -9.35 -3.26 -17.12
N ASN A 56 -9.56 -1.97 -16.93
CA ASN A 56 -8.47 -1.05 -16.62
C ASN A 56 -8.30 -0.93 -15.09
N TYR A 57 -7.22 -0.28 -14.67
CA TYR A 57 -6.90 -0.16 -13.24
C TYR A 57 -7.95 0.62 -12.44
N SER A 58 -8.56 1.65 -13.02
CA SER A 58 -9.59 2.44 -12.32
C SER A 58 -10.88 1.65 -12.10
N ILE A 59 -11.25 0.77 -13.04
CA ILE A 59 -12.37 -0.18 -12.87
C ILE A 59 -11.99 -1.22 -11.82
N TYR A 60 -10.76 -1.76 -11.86
CA TYR A 60 -10.28 -2.68 -10.84
C TYR A 60 -10.45 -2.13 -9.43
N LEU A 61 -10.02 -0.87 -9.19
CA LEU A 61 -10.15 -0.19 -7.89
C LEU A 61 -11.60 -0.05 -7.39
N LYS A 62 -12.60 -0.11 -8.28
CA LYS A 62 -14.03 -0.07 -7.91
C LYS A 62 -14.62 -1.45 -7.64
N VAL A 63 -14.06 -2.49 -8.26
CA VAL A 63 -14.63 -3.84 -8.21
C VAL A 63 -13.93 -4.73 -7.17
N PHE A 64 -12.63 -4.52 -6.92
CA PHE A 64 -11.89 -5.34 -5.93
C PHE A 64 -12.50 -5.37 -4.52
N PRO A 65 -13.15 -4.31 -3.98
CA PRO A 65 -13.76 -4.37 -2.66
C PRO A 65 -15.08 -5.16 -2.64
N CYS A 66 -15.60 -5.53 -3.82
CA CYS A 66 -16.92 -6.12 -4.00
C CYS A 66 -16.80 -7.54 -4.57
N PRO A 67 -16.33 -8.52 -3.78
CA PRO A 67 -16.16 -9.90 -4.25
C PRO A 67 -17.48 -10.53 -4.72
N ASN A 68 -18.63 -10.01 -4.31
CA ASN A 68 -19.96 -10.47 -4.73
C ASN A 68 -20.25 -10.24 -6.22
N ILE A 69 -19.57 -9.30 -6.86
CA ILE A 69 -19.74 -8.98 -8.28
C ILE A 69 -19.03 -10.02 -9.17
N ILE A 70 -18.08 -10.78 -8.60
CA ILE A 70 -17.27 -11.74 -9.35
C ILE A 70 -18.06 -13.04 -9.50
N HIS A 71 -18.24 -13.49 -10.74
CA HIS A 71 -18.91 -14.76 -11.03
C HIS A 71 -18.24 -15.94 -10.31
N ARG A 72 -19.07 -16.79 -9.70
CA ARG A 72 -18.64 -17.97 -8.92
C ARG A 72 -17.62 -18.85 -9.64
N GLN A 73 -17.82 -19.12 -10.94
CA GLN A 73 -16.90 -19.92 -11.75
C GLN A 73 -15.48 -19.36 -11.78
N ARG A 74 -15.33 -18.04 -11.66
CA ARG A 74 -14.02 -17.37 -11.62
C ARG A 74 -13.40 -17.41 -10.24
N LYS A 75 -14.21 -17.44 -9.17
CA LYS A 75 -13.73 -17.54 -7.79
C LYS A 75 -13.00 -18.86 -7.50
N ILE A 76 -13.29 -19.90 -8.29
CA ILE A 76 -12.72 -21.24 -8.12
C ILE A 76 -11.37 -21.37 -8.86
N THR A 77 -11.01 -20.41 -9.73
CA THR A 77 -9.75 -20.52 -10.49
C THR A 77 -8.55 -20.25 -9.60
N ARG A 78 -7.44 -20.93 -9.92
CA ARG A 78 -6.17 -20.76 -9.20
C ARG A 78 -5.71 -19.31 -9.25
N GLU A 79 -5.88 -18.65 -10.39
CA GLU A 79 -5.44 -17.27 -10.60
C GLU A 79 -6.21 -16.29 -9.72
N TYR A 80 -7.52 -16.51 -9.55
CA TYR A 80 -8.31 -15.73 -8.63
C TYR A 80 -7.82 -15.91 -7.20
N ARG A 81 -7.63 -17.16 -6.75
CA ARG A 81 -7.13 -17.46 -5.41
C ARG A 81 -5.79 -16.77 -5.14
N VAL A 82 -4.81 -16.93 -6.04
CA VAL A 82 -3.50 -16.29 -5.91
C VAL A 82 -3.63 -14.76 -5.87
N SER A 83 -4.56 -14.18 -6.65
CA SER A 83 -4.78 -12.74 -6.63
C SER A 83 -5.37 -12.23 -5.31
N ILE A 84 -6.27 -13.01 -4.69
CA ILE A 84 -6.84 -12.69 -3.38
C ILE A 84 -5.79 -12.85 -2.28
N GLU A 85 -4.96 -13.91 -2.33
CA GLU A 85 -3.84 -14.09 -1.40
C GLU A 85 -2.84 -12.92 -1.50
N THR A 86 -2.49 -12.50 -2.72
CA THR A 86 -1.61 -11.34 -2.96
C THR A 86 -2.23 -10.03 -2.46
N LEU A 87 -3.55 -9.87 -2.63
CA LEU A 87 -4.28 -8.71 -2.13
C LEU A 87 -4.29 -8.69 -0.60
N PHE A 88 -4.53 -9.84 0.03
CA PHE A 88 -4.56 -9.97 1.47
C PHE A 88 -3.20 -9.64 2.07
N GLU A 89 -2.11 -10.18 1.52
CA GLU A 89 -0.73 -9.83 1.91
C GLU A 89 -0.46 -8.32 1.79
N ALA A 90 -0.95 -7.68 0.71
CA ALA A 90 -0.80 -6.24 0.54
C ALA A 90 -1.59 -5.42 1.59
N LEU A 91 -2.75 -5.92 2.02
CA LEU A 91 -3.59 -5.28 3.03
C LEU A 91 -3.03 -5.49 4.44
N GLU A 92 -2.58 -6.71 4.79
CA GLU A 92 -1.96 -7.00 6.09
C GLU A 92 -0.71 -6.13 6.32
N ASN A 93 0.16 -6.04 5.31
CA ASN A 93 1.34 -5.18 5.40
C ASN A 93 0.96 -3.71 5.58
N PHE A 94 -0.13 -3.25 4.96
CA PHE A 94 -0.58 -1.87 5.09
C PHE A 94 -1.19 -1.60 6.46
N ASP A 95 -1.96 -2.54 6.99
CA ASP A 95 -2.60 -2.48 8.30
C ASP A 95 -1.56 -2.42 9.43
N GLN A 96 -0.57 -3.30 9.40
CA GLN A 96 0.57 -3.28 10.33
C GLN A 96 1.34 -1.96 10.29
N CYS A 97 1.37 -1.28 9.13
CA CYS A 97 2.05 -0.01 8.99
C CYS A 97 1.18 1.18 9.45
N LEU A 98 -0.15 1.11 9.32
CA LEU A 98 -1.07 2.16 9.76
C LEU A 98 -1.42 2.07 11.25
N GLU A 99 -1.60 0.84 11.75
CA GLU A 99 -2.04 0.53 13.11
C GLU A 99 -1.09 -0.51 13.74
N PRO A 100 0.19 -0.17 13.97
CA PRO A 100 1.22 -1.12 14.44
C PRO A 100 0.94 -1.73 15.82
N LEU A 101 -0.01 -1.17 16.58
CA LEU A 101 -0.42 -1.66 17.89
C LEU A 101 -1.70 -2.52 17.83
N GLN A 102 -2.33 -2.66 16.67
CA GLN A 102 -3.52 -3.48 16.49
C GLN A 102 -3.13 -4.96 16.56
N ASP A 103 -3.87 -5.72 17.37
CA ASP A 103 -3.74 -7.18 17.40
C ASP A 103 -4.48 -7.76 16.19
N LEU A 104 -3.76 -7.85 15.06
CA LEU A 104 -4.30 -8.39 13.81
C LEU A 104 -4.77 -9.84 13.98
N ASP A 105 -4.12 -10.63 14.85
CA ASP A 105 -4.53 -11.99 15.15
C ASP A 105 -5.90 -12.02 15.84
N PHE A 106 -6.17 -11.06 16.74
CA PHE A 106 -7.48 -10.90 17.35
C PHE A 106 -8.55 -10.55 16.32
N VAL A 107 -8.28 -9.56 15.45
CA VAL A 107 -9.22 -9.14 14.40
C VAL A 107 -9.53 -10.28 13.44
N ILE A 108 -8.51 -11.02 12.98
CA ILE A 108 -8.69 -12.18 12.10
C ILE A 108 -9.51 -13.27 12.80
N LYS A 109 -9.26 -13.55 14.09
CA LYS A 109 -10.04 -14.53 14.87
C LYS A 109 -11.51 -14.13 14.99
N GLU A 110 -11.79 -12.86 15.24
CA GLU A 110 -13.16 -12.33 15.31
C GLU A 110 -13.88 -12.52 13.96
N VAL A 111 -13.24 -12.13 12.85
CA VAL A 111 -13.78 -12.33 11.50
C VAL A 111 -14.02 -13.80 11.17
N ILE A 112 -13.12 -14.71 11.59
CA ILE A 112 -13.29 -16.15 11.38
C ILE A 112 -14.47 -16.69 12.21
N ALA A 113 -14.61 -16.25 13.46
CA ALA A 113 -15.71 -16.67 14.34
C ALA A 113 -17.06 -16.23 13.77
N ASP A 114 -17.18 -14.97 13.33
CA ASP A 114 -18.37 -14.43 12.69
C ASP A 114 -18.69 -15.17 11.38
N PHE A 115 -17.67 -15.48 10.57
CA PHE A 115 -17.85 -16.29 9.37
C PHE A 115 -18.35 -17.70 9.68
N GLN A 116 -17.81 -18.36 10.70
CA GLN A 116 -18.23 -19.71 11.11
C GLN A 116 -19.68 -19.71 11.59
N ASP A 117 -20.07 -18.77 12.44
CA ASP A 117 -21.46 -18.65 12.92
C ASP A 117 -22.45 -18.40 11.78
N THR A 118 -22.10 -17.50 10.86
CA THR A 118 -22.94 -17.20 9.67
C THR A 118 -22.97 -18.33 8.64
N TRP A 119 -21.91 -19.14 8.56
CA TRP A 119 -21.85 -20.34 7.74
C TRP A 119 -22.71 -21.48 8.34
N ASP A 120 -22.57 -21.75 9.63
CA ASP A 120 -23.28 -22.83 10.34
C ASP A 120 -24.78 -22.56 10.44
N THR A 121 -25.18 -21.29 10.54
CA THR A 121 -26.60 -20.87 10.49
C THR A 121 -27.20 -20.90 9.07
N GLY A 122 -26.40 -21.15 8.03
CA GLY A 122 -26.84 -21.21 6.63
C GLY A 122 -27.21 -19.85 6.03
N THR A 123 -26.80 -18.75 6.68
CA THR A 123 -27.10 -17.38 6.24
C THR A 123 -26.24 -16.97 5.04
N LEU A 124 -25.04 -17.54 4.92
CA LEU A 124 -24.15 -17.40 3.77
C LEU A 124 -24.38 -18.53 2.75
N THR A 125 -24.92 -18.20 1.58
CA THR A 125 -24.97 -19.12 0.43
C THR A 125 -23.67 -19.06 -0.37
N GLY A 126 -22.96 -20.19 -0.50
CA GLY A 126 -21.68 -20.31 -1.23
C GLY A 126 -21.76 -20.60 -2.73
#